data_AF-A0A4Q1RL82-F1
#
_entry.id   AF-A0A4Q1RL82-F1
#
_cell.length_a   1.000
_cell.length_b   1.000
_cell.length_c   1.000
_cell.angle_alpha   90.00
_cell.angle_beta   90.00
_cell.angle_gamma   90.00
#
_symmetry.space_group_name_H-M   'P 1'
#
loop_
_entity.id
_entity.type
_entity.pdbx_description
1 polymer ?
#
loop_
_entity_poly.entity_id
_entity_poly.type
_entity_poly.pdbx_seq_one_letter_code
_entity_poly.pdbx_strand_id
1 'polypeptide(L)'
;MGESALLAGWFYSAGVPIEARVEKLEYIRDGVERKAPYCDYEMSPVSNWNYGFCSDELELIQGEIGEYPFSVEHPPVKLRTKMAKVLWKEKNGICAVVPEGRTALGEAEDKELQPYGYTNLRMTEMPWVHK
;
A
#
# COMPACT_ATOMS: atom_id res chain seq x y z
N MET A 1 -25.40 8.33 1.16
CA MET A 1 -24.75 8.48 2.48
C MET A 1 -23.37 7.88 2.37
N GLY A 2 -22.37 8.74 2.19
CA GLY A 2 -20.98 8.33 2.08
C GLY A 2 -20.40 8.18 3.48
N GLU A 3 -20.45 6.96 4.00
CA GLU A 3 -19.58 6.60 5.11
C GLU A 3 -18.25 6.21 4.50
N SER A 4 -17.42 7.23 4.30
CA SER A 4 -15.99 7.01 4.15
C SER A 4 -15.51 6.30 5.41
N ALA A 5 -14.58 5.35 5.29
CA ALA A 5 -14.02 4.55 6.39
C ALA A 5 -13.21 5.37 7.42
N LEU A 6 -13.56 6.65 7.60
CA LEU A 6 -12.82 7.67 8.31
C LEU A 6 -12.88 7.55 9.84
N LEU A 7 -13.74 6.68 10.39
CA LEU A 7 -14.09 6.71 11.83
C LEU A 7 -13.37 5.69 12.72
N ALA A 8 -12.47 4.87 12.20
CA ALA A 8 -11.59 4.06 13.05
C ALA A 8 -10.14 4.50 12.83
N GLY A 9 -9.60 5.27 13.79
CA GLY A 9 -8.22 5.78 13.79
C GLY A 9 -7.12 4.72 13.61
N TRP A 10 -7.48 3.44 13.63
CA TRP A 10 -6.63 2.29 13.34
C TRP A 10 -6.38 2.08 11.84
N PHE A 11 -7.30 2.46 10.95
CA PHE A 11 -7.14 2.24 9.51
C PHE A 11 -6.15 3.21 8.85
N TYR A 12 -5.99 4.42 9.37
CA TYR A 12 -5.03 5.38 8.80
C TYR A 12 -3.56 4.97 8.97
N SER A 13 -3.27 4.09 9.93
CA SER A 13 -1.90 3.63 10.16
C SER A 13 -1.52 2.43 9.29
N ALA A 14 -2.49 1.60 8.86
CA ALA A 14 -2.26 0.36 8.11
C ALA A 14 -2.80 0.42 6.68
N GLY A 15 -1.93 0.16 5.70
CA GLY A 15 -2.27 0.23 4.27
C GLY A 15 -1.99 -1.07 3.53
N VAL A 16 -2.51 -1.19 2.30
CA VAL A 16 -2.12 -2.29 1.40
C VAL A 16 -0.67 -2.06 0.99
N PRO A 17 0.29 -2.91 1.38
CA PRO A 17 1.67 -2.79 0.94
C PRO A 17 1.76 -3.10 -0.55
N ILE A 18 2.59 -2.34 -1.25
CA ILE A 18 2.81 -2.48 -2.68
C ILE A 18 4.27 -2.88 -2.88
N GLU A 19 4.47 -4.06 -3.44
CA GLU A 19 5.78 -4.47 -3.96
C GLU A 19 6.25 -3.47 -5.02
N ALA A 20 7.50 -3.06 -4.91
CA ALA A 20 8.08 -2.04 -5.77
C ALA A 20 9.36 -2.56 -6.44
N ARG A 21 9.50 -2.29 -7.74
CA ARG A 21 10.80 -2.32 -8.40
C ARG A 21 11.53 -1.04 -8.04
N VAL A 22 12.77 -1.17 -7.56
CA VAL A 22 13.60 -0.05 -7.14
C VAL A 22 14.76 0.12 -8.12
N GLU A 23 14.80 1.27 -8.79
CA GLU A 23 15.84 1.64 -9.73
C GLU A 23 16.74 2.70 -9.10
N LYS A 24 18.06 2.46 -9.11
CA LYS A 24 19.07 3.39 -8.60
C LYS A 24 19.48 4.35 -9.70
N LEU A 25 19.41 5.64 -9.45
CA LEU A 25 19.76 6.67 -10.42
C LEU A 25 21.09 7.32 -10.03
N GLU A 26 22.18 6.78 -10.58
CA GLU A 26 23.52 7.32 -10.35
C GLU A 26 23.91 8.33 -11.43
N TYR A 27 24.33 9.52 -11.02
CA TYR A 27 24.67 10.60 -11.94
C TYR A 27 25.54 11.68 -11.28
N ILE A 28 26.15 12.53 -12.11
CA ILE A 28 26.85 13.75 -11.66
C ILE A 28 26.00 14.95 -12.10
N ARG A 29 25.64 15.82 -11.16
CA ARG A 29 24.95 17.10 -11.44
C ARG A 29 25.57 18.20 -10.61
N ASP A 30 25.87 19.32 -11.26
CA ASP A 30 26.53 20.49 -10.67
C ASP A 30 27.85 20.14 -9.94
N GLY A 31 28.62 19.20 -10.52
CA GLY A 31 29.88 18.73 -9.95
C GLY A 31 29.75 17.79 -8.74
N VAL A 32 28.53 17.44 -8.32
CA VAL A 32 28.28 16.51 -7.21
C VAL A 32 27.92 15.13 -7.76
N GLU A 33 28.74 14.13 -7.42
CA GLU A 33 28.48 12.71 -7.68
C GLU A 33 27.36 12.20 -6.76
N ARG A 34 26.41 11.45 -7.32
CA ARG A 34 25.37 10.71 -6.61
C ARG A 34 25.48 9.25 -7.01
N LYS A 35 25.81 8.39 -6.06
CA LYS A 35 25.92 6.94 -6.23
C LYS A 35 25.41 6.22 -5.00
N ALA A 36 25.07 4.94 -5.12
CA ALA A 36 24.58 4.15 -4.01
C ALA A 36 25.56 4.18 -2.81
N PRO A 37 25.08 4.35 -1.57
CA PRO A 37 23.67 4.40 -1.15
C PRO A 37 23.03 5.81 -1.11
N TYR A 38 23.72 6.85 -1.60
CA TYR A 38 23.28 8.26 -1.58
C TYR A 38 22.91 8.78 -2.98
N CYS A 39 22.34 7.91 -3.81
CA CYS A 39 21.74 8.28 -5.09
C CYS A 39 20.25 8.56 -4.93
N ASP A 40 19.63 9.06 -6.00
CA ASP A 40 18.17 9.07 -6.08
C ASP A 40 17.69 7.65 -6.38
N TYR A 41 16.46 7.35 -5.95
CA TYR A 41 15.82 6.06 -6.17
C TYR A 41 14.44 6.28 -6.80
N GLU A 42 14.17 5.60 -7.89
CA GLU A 42 12.83 5.52 -8.46
C GLU A 42 12.18 4.21 -8.03
N MET A 43 10.93 4.29 -7.59
CA MET A 43 10.17 3.13 -7.12
C MET A 43 8.88 3.02 -7.93
N SER A 44 8.75 1.93 -8.67
CA SER A 44 7.55 1.65 -9.47
C SER A 44 6.77 0.46 -8.89
N PRO A 45 5.43 0.54 -8.79
CA PRO A 45 4.64 -0.57 -8.28
C PRO A 45 4.70 -1.77 -9.25
N VAL A 46 4.90 -2.97 -8.71
CA VAL A 46 4.87 -4.24 -9.48
C VAL A 46 3.79 -5.21 -8.99
N SER A 47 3.12 -4.87 -7.90
CA SER A 47 1.93 -5.58 -7.42
C SER A 47 0.68 -4.73 -7.61
N ASN A 48 -0.49 -5.39 -7.57
CA ASN A 48 -1.76 -4.69 -7.65
C ASN A 48 -1.95 -3.80 -6.42
N TRP A 49 -2.58 -2.65 -6.63
CA TRP A 49 -2.87 -1.65 -5.59
C TRP A 49 -4.34 -1.23 -5.57
N ASN A 50 -5.09 -1.52 -6.63
CA ASN A 50 -6.45 -1.03 -6.89
C ASN A 50 -7.51 -1.82 -6.11
N TYR A 51 -7.44 -1.82 -4.79
CA TYR A 51 -8.33 -2.57 -3.90
C TYR A 51 -9.34 -1.68 -3.19
N GLY A 52 -10.51 -2.24 -2.89
CA GLY A 52 -11.48 -1.71 -1.95
C GLY A 52 -11.88 -2.75 -0.91
N PHE A 53 -12.36 -2.31 0.24
CA PHE A 53 -12.83 -3.17 1.33
C PHE A 53 -14.16 -3.84 0.98
N CYS A 54 -14.24 -5.15 1.21
CA CYS A 54 -15.47 -5.94 1.06
C CYS A 54 -16.03 -6.42 2.40
N SER A 55 -15.27 -6.28 3.48
CA SER A 55 -15.63 -6.65 4.84
C SER A 55 -15.10 -5.62 5.83
N ASP A 56 -15.82 -5.42 6.93
CA ASP A 56 -15.37 -4.69 8.12
C ASP A 56 -14.72 -5.62 9.16
N GLU A 57 -14.71 -6.93 8.91
CA GLU A 57 -13.99 -7.90 9.73
C GLU A 57 -12.47 -7.74 9.53
N LEU A 58 -11.77 -7.60 10.65
CA LEU A 58 -10.32 -7.50 10.74
C LEU A 58 -9.77 -8.57 11.65
N GLU A 59 -8.85 -9.38 11.14
CA GLU A 59 -8.02 -10.29 11.93
C GLU A 59 -6.70 -9.58 12.28
N LEU A 60 -6.43 -9.41 13.58
CA LEU A 60 -5.12 -8.94 14.05
C LEU A 60 -4.12 -10.09 14.01
N ILE A 61 -3.02 -9.90 13.29
CA ILE A 61 -1.91 -10.85 13.23
C ILE A 61 -0.73 -10.23 13.96
N GLN A 62 -0.28 -10.91 15.02
CA GLN A 62 0.91 -10.54 15.78
C GLN A 62 2.02 -11.54 15.51
N GLY A 63 3.21 -11.03 15.25
CA GLY A 63 4.45 -11.78 15.09
C GLY A 63 5.53 -11.26 16.02
N GLU A 64 6.72 -11.83 15.88
CA GLU A 64 7.89 -11.41 16.65
C GLU A 64 8.54 -10.17 16.05
N ILE A 65 9.15 -9.35 16.91
CA ILE A 65 10.00 -8.24 16.46
C ILE A 65 11.33 -8.86 16.01
N GLY A 66 11.63 -8.75 14.71
CA GLY A 66 12.90 -9.22 14.16
C GLY A 66 14.10 -8.37 14.58
N GLU A 67 15.27 -8.66 14.02
CA GLU A 67 16.52 -7.91 14.26
C GLU A 67 16.34 -6.40 14.02
N TYR A 68 15.55 -6.05 12.99
CA TYR A 68 15.22 -4.68 12.65
C TYR A 68 13.75 -4.38 12.98
N PRO A 69 13.46 -3.41 13.86
CA PRO A 69 12.11 -3.15 14.32
C PRO A 69 11.17 -2.61 13.25
N PHE A 70 11.67 -2.18 12.09
CA PHE A 70 10.91 -1.62 10.96
C PHE A 70 11.22 -2.35 9.64
N SER A 71 11.30 -3.69 9.69
CA SER A 71 11.58 -4.51 8.51
C SER A 71 10.36 -4.65 7.61
N VAL A 72 10.50 -4.25 6.34
CA VAL A 72 9.44 -4.43 5.33
C VAL A 72 9.09 -5.91 5.10
N GLU A 73 10.08 -6.79 5.25
CA GLU A 73 9.93 -8.23 5.02
C GLU A 73 9.20 -8.91 6.19
N HIS A 74 9.40 -8.40 7.41
CA HIS A 74 8.93 -9.02 8.64
C HIS A 74 8.26 -8.02 9.59
N PRO A 75 7.09 -7.45 9.21
CA PRO A 75 6.31 -6.64 10.13
C PRO A 75 5.72 -7.50 11.26
N PRO A 76 5.92 -7.12 12.54
CA PRO A 76 5.42 -7.85 13.70
C PRO A 76 3.92 -7.64 13.94
N VAL A 77 3.28 -6.71 13.23
CA VAL A 77 1.84 -6.46 13.33
C VAL A 77 1.28 -6.26 11.93
N LYS A 78 0.21 -7.00 11.62
CA LYS A 78 -0.57 -6.87 10.38
C LYS A 78 -2.06 -6.96 10.70
N LEU A 79 -2.89 -6.47 9.78
CA LEU A 79 -4.33 -6.75 9.78
C LEU A 79 -4.67 -7.57 8.54
N ARG A 80 -5.43 -8.66 8.67
CA ARG A 80 -5.99 -9.38 7.52
C ARG A 80 -7.46 -9.08 7.37
N THR A 81 -7.89 -8.87 6.13
CA THR A 81 -9.29 -8.60 5.77
C THR A 81 -9.59 -9.04 4.34
N LYS A 82 -10.87 -9.00 3.95
CA LYS A 82 -11.32 -9.29 2.59
C LYS A 82 -11.43 -8.02 1.77
N MET A 83 -10.76 -7.99 0.64
CA MET A 83 -10.80 -6.88 -0.32
C MET A 83 -11.03 -7.41 -1.73
N ALA A 84 -11.59 -6.58 -2.60
CA ALA A 84 -11.70 -6.90 -4.03
C ALA A 84 -11.08 -5.78 -4.85
N LYS A 85 -10.62 -6.13 -6.04
CA LYS A 85 -10.13 -5.14 -7.00
C LYS A 85 -11.30 -4.27 -7.49
N VAL A 86 -11.03 -2.99 -7.66
CA VAL A 86 -11.96 -1.99 -8.20
C VAL A 86 -11.36 -1.30 -9.40
N LEU A 87 -12.22 -0.67 -10.21
CA LEU A 87 -11.74 0.12 -11.35
C LEU A 87 -11.10 1.41 -10.84
N TRP A 88 -9.77 1.40 -10.78
CA TRP A 88 -8.97 2.54 -10.33
C TRP A 88 -7.86 2.80 -11.34
N LYS A 89 -7.93 3.93 -12.03
CA LYS A 89 -6.96 4.25 -13.07
C LYS A 89 -5.66 4.79 -12.50
N GLU A 90 -4.58 4.46 -13.19
CA GLU A 90 -3.31 5.15 -13.05
C GLU A 90 -3.35 6.48 -13.82
N LYS A 91 -2.72 7.51 -13.26
CA LYS A 91 -2.49 8.81 -13.89
C LYS A 91 -1.05 9.24 -13.60
N ASN A 92 -0.20 9.20 -14.62
CA ASN A 92 1.21 9.62 -14.55
C ASN A 92 2.02 8.85 -13.47
N GLY A 93 1.93 7.52 -13.44
CA GLY A 93 2.70 6.69 -12.49
C GLY A 93 2.14 6.65 -11.07
N ILE A 94 1.01 7.31 -10.80
CA ILE A 94 0.32 7.28 -9.50
C ILE A 94 -1.16 6.91 -9.67
N CYS A 95 -1.80 6.42 -8.61
CA CYS A 95 -3.26 6.21 -8.63
C CYS A 95 -4.00 7.55 -8.84
N ALA A 96 -5.14 7.51 -9.55
CA ALA A 96 -6.06 8.63 -9.58
C ALA A 96 -6.57 8.93 -8.16
N VAL A 97 -6.97 10.18 -7.89
CA VAL A 97 -7.39 10.63 -6.54
C VAL A 97 -8.52 9.75 -5.96
N VAL A 98 -9.42 9.27 -6.81
CA VAL A 98 -10.49 8.34 -6.45
C VAL A 98 -10.62 7.25 -7.51
N PRO A 99 -11.12 6.05 -7.16
CA PRO A 99 -11.48 5.04 -8.15
C PRO A 99 -12.61 5.55 -9.04
N GLU A 100 -12.64 5.11 -10.29
CA GLU A 100 -13.73 5.44 -11.22
C GLU A 100 -15.01 4.71 -10.87
N GLY A 101 -14.89 3.52 -10.29
CA GLY A 101 -16.01 2.71 -9.84
C GLY A 101 -15.66 1.93 -8.59
N ARG A 102 -16.67 1.64 -7.78
CA ARG A 102 -16.55 0.85 -6.54
C ARG A 102 -17.19 -0.53 -6.64
N THR A 103 -17.56 -0.96 -7.84
CA THR A 103 -18.03 -2.33 -8.10
C THR A 103 -16.82 -3.27 -8.11
N ALA A 104 -16.99 -4.45 -7.49
CA ALA A 104 -15.96 -5.48 -7.52
C ALA A 104 -15.67 -5.93 -8.96
N LEU A 105 -14.39 -6.00 -9.33
CA LEU A 105 -13.94 -6.54 -10.62
C LEU A 105 -13.66 -8.06 -10.58
N GLY A 106 -13.78 -8.67 -9.41
CA GLY A 106 -13.51 -10.08 -9.19
C GLY A 106 -13.93 -10.51 -7.78
N GLU A 107 -13.58 -11.74 -7.43
CA GLU A 107 -13.85 -12.27 -6.10
C GLU A 107 -13.04 -11.55 -5.02
N ALA A 108 -13.54 -11.59 -3.79
CA ALA A 108 -12.83 -11.07 -2.64
C ALA A 108 -11.62 -11.96 -2.31
N GLU A 109 -10.46 -11.34 -2.11
CA GLU A 109 -9.22 -11.99 -1.71
C GLU A 109 -8.80 -11.54 -0.31
N ASP A 110 -8.07 -12.40 0.40
CA ASP A 110 -7.43 -12.02 1.66
C ASP A 110 -6.29 -11.05 1.38
N LYS A 111 -6.34 -9.88 2.03
CA LYS A 111 -5.27 -8.89 2.00
C LYS A 111 -4.73 -8.67 3.39
N GLU A 112 -3.41 -8.60 3.48
CA GLU A 112 -2.71 -8.17 4.68
C GLU A 112 -2.35 -6.69 4.55
N LEU A 113 -2.78 -5.90 5.52
CA LEU A 113 -2.45 -4.49 5.67
C LEU A 113 -1.29 -4.35 6.66
N GLN A 114 -0.38 -3.42 6.37
CA GLN A 114 0.84 -3.20 7.15
C GLN A 114 0.90 -1.76 7.67
N PRO A 115 1.39 -1.55 8.91
CA PRO A 115 1.59 -0.21 9.43
C PRO A 115 2.62 0.58 8.60
N TYR A 116 2.51 1.91 8.62
CA TYR A 116 3.37 2.82 7.85
C TYR A 116 4.86 2.51 7.89
N GLY A 117 5.40 2.22 9.08
CA GLY A 117 6.83 2.01 9.27
C GLY A 117 7.37 0.73 8.62
N TYR A 118 6.53 -0.11 8.03
CA TYR A 118 6.91 -1.42 7.51
C TYR A 118 6.70 -1.57 6.00
N THR A 119 6.54 -0.49 5.24
CA THR A 119 6.39 -0.59 3.80
C THR A 119 6.91 0.65 3.07
N ASN A 120 7.41 0.45 1.85
CA ASN A 120 8.00 1.52 1.05
C ASN A 120 6.97 2.22 0.14
N LEU A 121 6.09 1.44 -0.52
CA LEU A 121 4.93 1.93 -1.26
C LEU A 121 3.66 1.30 -0.71
N ARG A 122 2.57 2.07 -0.66
CA ARG A 122 1.29 1.60 -0.11
C ARG A 122 0.10 2.41 -0.60
N MET A 123 -1.06 1.76 -0.60
CA MET A 123 -2.36 2.46 -0.56
C MET A 123 -2.82 2.60 0.88
N THR A 124 -3.29 3.78 1.26
CA THR A 124 -3.74 4.09 2.64
C THR A 124 -5.21 4.44 2.74
N GLU A 125 -5.79 4.97 1.67
CA GLU A 125 -7.21 5.23 1.57
C GLU A 125 -7.78 4.33 0.49
N MET A 126 -8.68 3.42 0.88
CA MET A 126 -9.35 2.50 -0.02
C MET A 126 -10.87 2.62 0.15
N PRO A 127 -11.65 2.55 -0.94
CA PRO A 127 -13.09 2.67 -0.86
C PRO A 127 -13.73 1.42 -0.24
N TRP A 128 -14.98 1.56 0.21
CA TRP A 128 -15.88 0.42 0.33
C TRP A 128 -16.35 -0.04 -1.05
N VAL A 129 -16.31 -1.35 -1.29
CA VAL A 129 -16.82 -1.98 -2.50
C VAL A 129 -18.34 -2.13 -2.38
N HIS A 130 -19.07 -1.74 -3.41
CA HIS A 130 -20.50 -2.01 -3.54
C HIS A 130 -20.70 -3.42 -4.11
N LYS A 131 -21.71 -4.12 -3.58
CA LYS A 131 -22.24 -5.32 -4.24
C LYS A 131 -22.86 -4.95 -5.58
#